data_AF-A0A2N5RK65-F1
#
_entry.id   AF-A0A2N5RK65-F1
#
_cell.length_a   1.000
_cell.length_b   1.000
_cell.length_c   1.000
_cell.angle_alpha   90.00
_cell.angle_beta   90.00
_cell.angle_gamma   90.00
#
_symmetry.space_group_name_H-M   'P 1'
#
loop_
_entity.id
_entity.type
_entity.pdbx_description
1 polymer ?
#
loop_
_entity_poly.entity_id
_entity_poly.type
_entity_poly.pdbx_seq_one_letter_code
_entity_poly.pdbx_strand_id
1 'polypeptide(L)'
;MSGKGWVTLIVAIWLIVSVLIPGISGSKGANLWNFLIVGAIFLITGLAALKETRISWIVLLSGIWLVVSSFISGITGSKGAAIANGLIFGILNLIMAFYMRKKKEQTS
;
A
#
# COMPACT_ATOMS: atom_id res chain seq x y z
N MET A 1 -18.40 1.11 -2.36
CA MET A 1 -17.11 1.77 -2.65
C MET A 1 -16.96 2.07 -4.13
N SER A 2 -16.03 2.94 -4.55
CA SER A 2 -15.59 3.06 -5.95
C SER A 2 -14.63 1.91 -6.30
N GLY A 3 -14.40 1.63 -7.58
CA GLY A 3 -13.43 0.61 -8.00
C GLY A 3 -12.03 0.86 -7.42
N LYS A 4 -11.58 2.12 -7.42
CA LYS A 4 -10.30 2.56 -6.84
C LYS A 4 -10.25 2.30 -5.32
N GLY A 5 -11.33 2.58 -4.60
CA GLY A 5 -11.42 2.30 -3.17
C GLY A 5 -11.33 0.80 -2.84
N TRP A 6 -11.93 -0.06 -3.67
CA TRP A 6 -11.80 -1.51 -3.54
C TRP A 6 -10.38 -1.99 -3.82
N VAL A 7 -9.72 -1.48 -4.86
CA VAL A 7 -8.31 -1.78 -5.14
C VAL A 7 -7.44 -1.37 -3.95
N THR A 8 -7.61 -0.15 -3.43
CA THR A 8 -6.85 0.30 -2.26
C THR A 8 -7.07 -0.63 -1.06
N LEU A 9 -8.31 -1.05 -0.81
CA LEU A 9 -8.64 -1.96 0.30
C LEU A 9 -7.93 -3.31 0.17
N ILE A 10 -8.06 -3.97 -0.98
CA ILE A 10 -7.52 -5.31 -1.22
C ILE A 10 -5.99 -5.28 -1.12
N VAL A 11 -5.36 -4.28 -1.74
CA VAL A 11 -3.89 -4.15 -1.76
C VAL A 11 -3.34 -3.80 -0.38
N ALA A 12 -4.08 -3.00 0.41
CA ALA A 12 -3.72 -2.71 1.80
C ALA A 12 -3.78 -3.97 2.68
N ILE A 13 -4.83 -4.78 2.53
CA ILE A 13 -4.95 -6.07 3.23
C ILE A 13 -3.83 -7.01 2.81
N TRP A 14 -3.53 -7.09 1.50
CA TRP A 14 -2.43 -7.89 0.99
C TRP A 14 -1.10 -7.51 1.64
N LEU A 15 -0.77 -6.22 1.75
CA LEU A 15 0.44 -5.75 2.44
C LEU A 15 0.56 -6.30 3.86
N ILE A 16 -0.52 -6.24 4.64
CA ILE A 16 -0.56 -6.72 6.03
C ILE A 16 -0.38 -8.24 6.07
N VAL A 17 -1.07 -8.98 5.20
CA VAL A 17 -0.97 -10.44 5.17
C VAL A 17 0.41 -10.88 4.68
N SER A 18 0.98 -10.18 3.69
CA SER A 18 2.25 -10.56 3.06
C SER A 18 3.41 -10.58 4.03
N VAL A 19 3.42 -9.70 5.04
CA VAL A 19 4.50 -9.68 6.05
C VAL A 19 4.45 -10.88 7.00
N LEU A 20 3.28 -11.52 7.14
CA LEU A 20 3.09 -12.72 7.97
C LEU A 20 3.57 -13.98 7.26
N ILE A 21 3.80 -13.92 5.95
CA ILE A 21 4.27 -15.04 5.14
C ILE A 21 5.81 -15.09 5.23
N PRO A 22 6.43 -16.10 5.87
CA PRO A 22 7.88 -16.14 6.07
C PRO A 22 8.68 -16.16 4.76
N GLY A 23 8.13 -16.80 3.72
CA GLY A 23 8.75 -16.85 2.38
C GLY A 23 8.80 -15.49 1.68
N ILE A 24 8.00 -14.52 2.11
CA ILE A 24 8.05 -13.14 1.62
C ILE A 24 8.93 -12.31 2.56
N SER A 25 8.54 -12.19 3.84
CA SER A 25 9.22 -11.30 4.79
C SER A 25 10.67 -11.66 5.08
N GLY A 26 11.05 -12.93 4.96
CA GLY A 26 12.41 -13.42 5.15
C GLY A 26 13.31 -13.35 3.91
N SER A 27 12.79 -12.98 2.74
CA SER A 27 13.54 -12.97 1.49
C SER A 27 13.70 -11.56 0.96
N LYS A 28 14.97 -11.12 0.78
CA LYS A 28 15.27 -9.80 0.20
C LYS A 28 14.62 -9.61 -1.17
N GLY A 29 14.71 -10.62 -2.03
CA GLY A 29 14.13 -10.58 -3.36
C GLY A 29 12.60 -10.51 -3.32
N ALA A 30 11.96 -11.31 -2.44
CA ALA A 30 10.51 -11.29 -2.31
C ALA A 30 10.00 -9.96 -1.71
N ASN A 31 10.69 -9.40 -0.71
CA ASN A 31 10.37 -8.09 -0.15
C ASN A 31 10.47 -6.97 -1.20
N LEU A 32 11.52 -7.00 -2.03
CA LEU A 32 11.68 -6.04 -3.13
C LEU A 32 10.49 -6.09 -4.09
N TRP A 33 10.17 -7.27 -4.62
CA TRP A 33 9.07 -7.42 -5.57
C TRP A 33 7.71 -7.10 -4.94
N ASN A 34 7.49 -7.50 -3.68
CA ASN A 34 6.27 -7.20 -2.96
C ASN A 34 6.06 -5.68 -2.84
N PHE A 35 7.04 -4.93 -2.34
CA PHE A 35 6.92 -3.47 -2.22
C PHE A 35 6.85 -2.77 -3.57
N LEU A 36 7.58 -3.24 -4.57
CA LEU A 36 7.58 -2.64 -5.90
C LEU A 36 6.20 -2.78 -6.58
N ILE A 37 5.64 -3.99 -6.58
CA ILE A 37 4.34 -4.28 -7.22
C ILE A 37 3.22 -3.54 -6.49
N VAL A 38 3.15 -3.68 -5.17
CA VAL A 38 2.14 -3.02 -4.35
C VAL A 38 2.26 -1.49 -4.47
N GLY A 39 3.49 -0.97 -4.42
CA GLY A 39 3.77 0.45 -4.60
C GLY A 39 3.29 0.96 -5.95
N ALA A 40 3.55 0.23 -7.03
CA ALA A 40 3.07 0.57 -8.37
C ALA A 40 1.53 0.60 -8.45
N ILE A 41 0.85 -0.37 -7.82
CA ILE A 41 -0.63 -0.40 -7.80
C ILE A 41 -1.19 0.82 -7.05
N PHE A 42 -0.64 1.17 -5.89
CA PHE A 42 -1.06 2.38 -5.18
C PHE A 42 -0.72 3.66 -5.93
N LEU A 43 0.42 3.71 -6.61
CA LEU A 43 0.82 4.85 -7.44
C LEU A 43 -0.20 5.07 -8.57
N ILE A 44 -0.52 4.02 -9.33
CA ILE A 44 -1.53 4.09 -10.41
C ILE A 44 -2.91 4.47 -9.84
N THR A 45 -3.32 3.83 -8.75
CA THR A 45 -4.62 4.08 -8.12
C THR A 45 -4.74 5.51 -7.60
N GLY A 46 -3.69 6.03 -6.95
CA GLY A 46 -3.60 7.39 -6.44
C GLY A 46 -3.60 8.43 -7.57
N LEU A 47 -2.80 8.22 -8.63
CA LEU A 47 -2.79 9.06 -9.82
C LEU A 47 -4.16 9.09 -10.51
N ALA A 48 -4.79 7.93 -10.67
CA ALA A 48 -6.12 7.84 -11.29
C ALA A 48 -7.18 8.58 -10.47
N ALA A 49 -7.01 8.71 -9.15
CA ALA A 49 -7.95 9.37 -8.24
C ALA A 49 -7.54 10.79 -7.82
N LEU A 50 -6.47 11.36 -8.39
CA LEU A 50 -5.78 12.54 -7.85
C LEU A 50 -6.68 13.76 -7.59
N LYS A 51 -7.67 13.97 -8.47
CA LYS A 51 -8.60 15.11 -8.42
C LYS A 51 -9.88 14.84 -7.61
N GLU A 52 -10.11 13.61 -7.18
CA GLU A 52 -11.38 13.23 -6.52
C GLU A 52 -11.38 13.55 -5.03
N THR A 53 -10.25 13.32 -4.35
CA THR A 53 -10.17 13.45 -2.90
C THR A 53 -8.74 13.79 -2.43
N ARG A 54 -8.63 14.49 -1.29
CA ARG A 54 -7.34 14.66 -0.59
C ARG A 54 -6.74 13.30 -0.16
N ILE A 55 -7.57 12.27 0.03
CA ILE A 55 -7.13 10.91 0.40
C ILE A 55 -6.34 10.26 -0.75
N SER A 56 -6.68 10.56 -2.00
CA SER A 56 -5.97 10.04 -3.18
C SER A 56 -4.49 10.43 -3.20
N TRP A 57 -4.14 11.59 -2.65
CA TRP A 57 -2.75 12.01 -2.48
C TRP A 57 -2.00 11.15 -1.46
N ILE A 58 -2.66 10.73 -0.38
CA ILE A 58 -2.05 9.85 0.62
C ILE A 58 -1.77 8.47 0.02
N VAL A 59 -2.72 7.93 -0.76
CA VAL A 59 -2.53 6.66 -1.49
C VAL A 59 -1.40 6.79 -2.51
N LEU A 60 -1.34 7.90 -3.25
CA LEU A 60 -0.26 8.17 -4.20
C LEU A 60 1.11 8.22 -3.50
N LEU A 61 1.23 9.01 -2.42
CA LEU A 61 2.47 9.16 -1.67
C LEU A 61 2.90 7.82 -1.04
N SER A 62 1.95 7.01 -0.59
CA SER A 62 2.22 5.64 -0.14
C SER A 62 2.80 4.76 -1.25
N GLY A 63 2.22 4.85 -2.45
CA GLY A 63 2.73 4.13 -3.62
C GLY A 63 4.15 4.55 -3.99
N ILE A 64 4.41 5.85 -4.04
CA ILE A 64 5.75 6.42 -4.30
C ILE A 64 6.75 5.92 -3.25
N TRP A 65 6.40 6.03 -1.97
CA TRP A 65 7.26 5.55 -0.89
C TRP A 65 7.58 4.06 -1.03
N LEU A 66 6.58 3.21 -1.26
CA LEU A 66 6.79 1.76 -1.37
C LEU A 66 7.73 1.41 -2.53
N VAL A 67 7.57 2.06 -3.68
CA VAL A 67 8.49 1.89 -4.82
C VAL A 67 9.92 2.28 -4.42
N VAL A 68 10.12 3.46 -3.82
CA VAL A 68 11.46 3.91 -3.39
C VAL A 68 12.04 2.96 -2.33
N SER A 69 11.23 2.56 -1.35
CA SER A 69 11.63 1.68 -0.25
C SER A 69 12.09 0.30 -0.73
N SER A 70 11.57 -0.19 -1.87
CA SER A 70 11.96 -1.48 -2.46
C SER A 70 13.45 -1.51 -2.85
N PHE A 71 14.05 -0.36 -3.13
CA PHE A 71 15.47 -0.23 -3.47
C PHE A 71 16.36 0.10 -2.26
N ILE A 72 15.77 0.32 -1.08
CA ILE A 72 16.52 0.55 0.16
C ILE A 72 16.88 -0.81 0.77
N SER A 73 18.14 -1.23 0.61
CA SER A 73 18.61 -2.53 1.11
C SER A 73 18.44 -2.71 2.64
N GLY A 74 18.50 -1.63 3.42
CA GLY A 74 18.23 -1.66 4.86
C GLY A 74 16.77 -1.99 5.22
N ILE A 75 15.83 -1.77 4.29
CA ILE A 75 14.42 -2.15 4.44
C ILE A 75 14.20 -3.55 3.89
N THR A 76 14.53 -3.80 2.62
CA THR A 76 14.22 -5.09 1.98
C THR A 76 15.09 -6.25 2.46
N GLY A 77 16.32 -5.98 2.86
CA GLY A 77 17.26 -6.97 3.39
C GLY A 77 17.07 -7.28 4.88
N SER A 78 16.29 -6.48 5.60
CA SER A 78 16.00 -6.71 7.03
C SER A 78 14.57 -7.20 7.21
N LYS A 79 14.41 -8.41 7.75
CA LYS A 79 13.09 -8.98 8.03
C LYS A 79 12.25 -8.04 8.91
N GLY A 80 12.84 -7.48 9.96
CA GLY A 80 12.14 -6.58 10.87
C GLY A 80 11.70 -5.27 10.18
N ALA A 81 12.58 -4.68 9.38
CA ALA A 81 12.26 -3.43 8.67
C ALA A 81 11.23 -3.65 7.56
N ALA A 82 11.30 -4.77 6.83
CA ALA A 82 10.30 -5.14 5.84
C ALA A 82 8.91 -5.36 6.48
N ILE A 83 8.86 -6.08 7.61
CA ILE A 83 7.60 -6.26 8.36
C ILE A 83 7.04 -4.90 8.79
N ALA A 84 7.86 -4.04 9.40
CA ALA A 84 7.43 -2.72 9.85
C ALA A 84 6.91 -1.86 8.68
N ASN A 85 7.65 -1.79 7.58
CA ASN A 85 7.26 -1.03 6.39
C ASN A 85 5.93 -1.54 5.81
N GLY A 86 5.80 -2.86 5.65
CA GLY A 86 4.59 -3.47 5.12
C GLY A 86 3.36 -3.24 6.02
N LEU A 87 3.51 -3.37 7.34
CA LEU A 87 2.42 -3.13 8.30
C LEU A 87 2.01 -1.66 8.35
N ILE A 88 2.97 -0.73 8.45
CA ILE A 88 2.67 0.70 8.54
C ILE A 88 1.87 1.15 7.31
N PHE A 89 2.37 0.84 6.11
CA PHE A 89 1.70 1.26 4.88
C PHE A 89 0.46 0.44 4.55
N GLY A 90 0.40 -0.83 4.96
CA GLY A 90 -0.81 -1.64 4.90
C GLY A 90 -1.93 -1.06 5.76
N ILE A 91 -1.67 -0.80 7.04
CA ILE A 91 -2.67 -0.24 7.98
C ILE A 91 -3.08 1.18 7.55
N LEU A 92 -2.11 2.02 7.18
CA LEU A 92 -2.39 3.37 6.71
C LEU A 92 -3.35 3.35 5.51
N ASN A 93 -3.06 2.55 4.47
CA ASN A 93 -3.92 2.49 3.29
C ASN A 93 -5.24 1.76 3.55
N LEU A 94 -5.28 0.83 4.51
CA LEU A 94 -6.52 0.18 4.96
C LEU A 94 -7.48 1.22 5.54
N ILE A 95 -6.98 2.08 6.45
CA ILE A 95 -7.75 3.19 7.01
C ILE A 95 -8.25 4.12 5.90
N MET A 96 -7.37 4.50 4.96
CA MET A 96 -7.75 5.37 3.84
C MET A 96 -8.86 4.75 2.98
N ALA A 97 -8.82 3.44 2.74
CA ALA A 97 -9.88 2.74 2.00
C ALA A 97 -11.24 2.87 2.70
N PHE A 98 -11.31 2.70 4.02
CA PHE A 98 -12.55 2.89 4.78
C PHE A 98 -13.04 4.35 4.76
N TYR A 99 -12.14 5.34 4.79
CA TYR A 99 -12.54 6.74 4.59
C TYR A 99 -13.14 6.99 3.20
N MET A 100 -12.55 6.41 2.15
CA MET A 100 -13.11 6.48 0.79
C MET A 100 -14.50 5.84 0.69
N ARG A 101 -14.76 4.77 1.46
CA ARG A 101 -16.10 4.17 1.56
C ARG A 101 -17.11 5.14 2.17
N LYS A 102 -16.80 5.70 3.33
CA LYS A 102 -17.71 6.59 4.07
C LYS A 102 -18.09 7.84 3.26
N LYS A 103 -17.14 8.43 2.52
CA LYS A 103 -17.43 9.59 1.66
C LYS A 103 -18.45 9.28 0.57
N LYS A 104 -18.41 8.08 -0.04
CA LYS A 104 -19.36 7.67 -1.08
C LYS A 104 -20.78 7.53 -0.54
N GLU A 105 -20.92 7.01 0.68
CA GLU A 105 -22.22 6.84 1.34
C GLU A 105 -22.87 8.19 1.69
N GLN A 106 -22.09 9.25 1.93
CA GLN A 106 -22.61 10.59 2.24
C GLN A 106 -23.02 11.42 1.00
N THR A 107 -22.54 11.04 -0.18
CA THR A 107 -22.82 11.75 -1.44
C THR A 107 -23.82 11.02 -2.35
N SER A 108 -24.39 9.91 -1.87
CA SER A 108 -25.43 9.11 -2.54
C SER A 108 -26.78 9.39 -1.92
#